data_AF-A0A6N2WZ02-F1
#
_entry.id   AF-A0A6N2WZ02-F1
#
_cell.length_a   1.000
_cell.length_b   1.000
_cell.length_c   1.000
_cell.angle_alpha   90.00
_cell.angle_beta   90.00
_cell.angle_gamma   90.00
#
_symmetry.space_group_name_H-M   'P 1'
#
loop_
_entity.id
_entity.type
_entity.pdbx_description
1 polymer ?
#
loop_
_entity_poly.entity_id
_entity_poly.type
_entity_poly.pdbx_seq_one_letter_code
_entity_poly.pdbx_strand_id
1 'polypeptide(L)'
;MLLIAQLLDRMRLFLCFFLHIHKFGGWVDDFKCNLLFEHYKSNVETLKTSNNRRDLLFLMLIVSIMLIAIQTVNSDFVNGVLVSVGKINDKKLPGDQLLLLTFGIASFVLFVKYTQACFFADMLYKYISSIEVELNKLFPTTNLFTFEGDFYKREKSFYRRIISFFYKRIFPAILLAFLSLKLYFEIHYAKLYDVYFIITNLVFIVYWLYVTVYLIRK
;
A
#
# COMPACT_ATOMS: atom_id res chain seq x y z
N MET A 1 -0.38 30.28 0.86
CA MET A 1 0.66 30.51 -0.17
C MET A 1 0.83 29.34 -1.13
N LEU A 2 0.85 28.07 -0.69
CA LEU A 2 0.98 26.89 -1.56
C LEU A 2 -0.18 26.67 -2.55
N LEU A 3 -1.42 27.07 -2.21
CA LEU A 3 -2.59 26.88 -3.08
C LEU A 3 -2.57 27.81 -4.31
N ILE A 4 -2.08 29.04 -4.15
CA ILE A 4 -2.03 30.06 -5.22
C ILE A 4 -0.93 29.70 -6.23
N ALA A 5 0.21 29.18 -5.76
CA ALA A 5 1.27 28.67 -6.63
C ALA A 5 0.80 27.47 -7.48
N GLN A 6 0.04 26.53 -6.89
CA GLN A 6 -0.53 25.40 -7.63
C GLN A 6 -1.62 25.80 -8.63
N LEU A 7 -2.39 26.86 -8.34
CA LEU A 7 -3.39 27.42 -9.26
C LEU A 7 -2.74 28.19 -10.42
N LEU A 8 -1.68 28.97 -10.16
CA LEU A 8 -0.93 29.68 -11.19
C LEU A 8 -0.20 28.73 -12.15
N ASP A 9 0.33 27.61 -11.64
CA ASP A 9 1.00 26.60 -12.45
C ASP A 9 -0.01 25.85 -13.34
N ARG A 10 -1.19 25.52 -12.81
CA ARG A 10 -2.32 24.97 -13.59
C ARG A 10 -2.83 25.95 -14.65
N MET A 11 -2.90 27.24 -14.35
CA MET A 11 -3.31 28.27 -15.34
C MET A 11 -2.25 28.49 -16.42
N ARG A 12 -0.95 28.44 -16.11
CA ARG A 12 0.13 28.55 -17.11
C ARG A 12 0.15 27.35 -18.06
N LEU A 13 -0.05 26.14 -17.54
CA LEU A 13 -0.19 24.92 -18.35
C LEU A 13 -1.42 24.98 -19.26
N PHE A 14 -2.55 25.47 -18.74
CA PHE A 14 -3.78 25.62 -19.51
C PHE A 14 -3.66 26.69 -20.62
N LEU A 15 -3.00 27.82 -20.33
CA LEU A 15 -2.75 28.88 -21.33
C LEU A 15 -1.72 28.45 -22.39
N CYS A 16 -0.66 27.71 -22.02
CA CYS A 16 0.29 27.19 -23.01
C CYS A 16 -0.36 26.13 -23.91
N PHE A 17 -1.22 25.27 -23.35
CA PHE A 17 -1.98 24.29 -24.10
C PHE A 17 -2.94 24.96 -25.09
N PHE A 18 -3.67 25.98 -24.66
CA PHE A 18 -4.64 26.69 -25.50
C PHE A 18 -3.96 27.54 -26.60
N LEU A 19 -2.83 28.19 -26.29
CA LEU A 19 -2.09 29.00 -27.27
C LEU A 19 -1.34 28.16 -28.30
N HIS A 20 -1.00 26.90 -28.00
CA HIS A 20 -0.24 26.06 -28.93
C HIS A 20 -1.11 25.22 -29.88
N ILE A 21 -2.35 24.88 -29.46
CA ILE A 21 -3.34 24.16 -30.28
C ILE A 21 -3.74 24.94 -31.54
N HIS A 22 -3.68 26.28 -31.51
CA HIS A 22 -4.08 27.08 -32.68
C HIS A 22 -3.07 27.02 -33.85
N LYS A 23 -1.97 26.25 -33.74
CA LYS A 23 -0.86 26.26 -34.69
C LYS A 23 -0.54 24.94 -35.40
N PHE A 24 -1.25 23.84 -35.13
CA PHE A 24 -1.01 22.57 -35.82
C PHE A 24 -2.27 22.05 -36.50
N GLY A 25 -2.18 21.84 -37.82
CA GLY A 25 -3.22 21.18 -38.59
C GLY A 25 -3.18 19.67 -38.38
N GLY A 26 -4.35 19.08 -38.11
CA GLY A 26 -4.57 17.63 -38.11
C GLY A 26 -5.51 17.19 -37.00
N TRP A 27 -6.83 17.16 -37.26
CA TRP A 27 -7.88 16.73 -36.31
C TRP A 27 -7.62 15.38 -35.61
N VAL A 28 -6.82 14.50 -36.22
CA VAL A 28 -6.45 13.17 -35.68
C VAL A 28 -5.39 13.26 -34.58
N ASP A 29 -4.44 14.19 -34.70
CA ASP A 29 -3.37 14.38 -33.73
C ASP A 29 -3.89 15.09 -32.45
N ASP A 30 -4.83 16.02 -32.62
CA ASP A 30 -5.50 16.69 -31.49
C ASP A 30 -6.36 15.72 -30.67
N PHE A 31 -7.12 14.84 -31.32
CA PHE A 31 -7.92 13.83 -30.62
C PHE A 31 -7.05 12.85 -29.83
N LYS A 32 -5.98 12.33 -30.44
CA LYS A 32 -5.03 11.43 -29.80
C LYS A 32 -4.33 12.11 -28.61
N CYS A 33 -3.92 13.36 -28.77
CA CYS A 33 -3.30 14.15 -27.71
C CYS A 33 -4.26 14.35 -26.53
N ASN A 34 -5.51 14.73 -26.80
CA ASN A 34 -6.51 14.95 -25.76
C ASN A 34 -6.84 13.65 -25.01
N LEU A 35 -6.99 12.54 -25.74
CA LEU A 35 -7.24 11.22 -25.15
C LEU A 35 -6.08 10.78 -24.24
N LEU A 36 -4.83 10.88 -24.70
CA LEU A 36 -3.65 10.57 -23.90
C LEU A 36 -3.54 11.45 -22.65
N PHE A 37 -3.88 12.73 -22.78
CA PHE A 37 -3.88 13.66 -21.65
C PHE A 37 -4.96 13.32 -20.60
N GLU A 38 -6.17 12.98 -21.03
CA GLU A 38 -7.23 12.52 -20.11
C GLU A 38 -6.83 11.23 -19.40
N HIS A 39 -6.28 10.26 -20.12
CA HIS A 39 -5.75 9.03 -19.53
C HIS A 39 -4.63 9.34 -18.53
N TYR A 40 -3.69 10.22 -18.87
CA TYR A 40 -2.62 10.64 -17.97
C TYR A 40 -3.19 11.22 -16.67
N LYS A 41 -4.07 12.22 -16.76
CA LYS A 41 -4.66 12.88 -15.59
C LYS A 41 -5.43 11.90 -14.70
N SER A 42 -6.26 11.04 -15.29
CA SER A 42 -7.04 10.04 -14.57
C SER A 42 -6.16 9.02 -13.85
N ASN A 43 -5.10 8.54 -14.50
CA ASN A 43 -4.17 7.58 -13.90
C ASN A 43 -3.33 8.21 -12.79
N VAL A 44 -2.95 9.48 -12.93
CA VAL A 44 -2.27 10.26 -11.89
C VAL A 44 -3.12 10.37 -10.61
N GLU A 45 -4.40 10.67 -10.75
CA GLU A 45 -5.33 10.73 -9.61
C GLU A 45 -5.53 9.35 -8.98
N THR A 46 -5.69 8.32 -9.81
CA THR A 46 -5.79 6.92 -9.37
C THR A 46 -4.56 6.47 -8.59
N LEU A 47 -3.36 6.86 -9.04
CA LEU A 47 -2.11 6.53 -8.38
C LEU A 47 -2.00 7.17 -6.99
N LYS A 48 -2.41 8.44 -6.83
CA LYS A 48 -2.44 9.11 -5.52
C LYS A 48 -3.37 8.39 -4.55
N THR A 49 -4.57 8.04 -5.01
CA THR A 49 -5.54 7.28 -4.21
C THR A 49 -5.00 5.89 -3.84
N SER A 50 -4.32 5.22 -4.76
CA SER A 50 -3.67 3.92 -4.51
C SER A 50 -2.57 4.01 -3.45
N ASN A 51 -1.73 5.05 -3.49
CA ASN A 51 -0.69 5.27 -2.49
C ASN A 51 -1.29 5.51 -1.10
N ASN A 52 -2.32 6.35 -0.98
CA ASN A 52 -3.01 6.57 0.29
C ASN A 52 -3.62 5.29 0.84
N ARG A 53 -4.21 4.45 -0.03
CA ARG A 53 -4.77 3.16 0.36
C ARG A 53 -3.69 2.21 0.89
N ARG A 54 -2.52 2.15 0.24
CA ARG A 54 -1.38 1.35 0.71
C ARG A 54 -0.94 1.79 2.11
N ASP A 55 -0.82 3.09 2.33
CA ASP A 55 -0.35 3.64 3.60
C ASP A 55 -1.38 3.39 4.73
N LEU A 56 -2.68 3.47 4.43
CA LEU A 56 -3.74 3.06 5.36
C LEU A 56 -3.67 1.57 5.69
N LEU A 57 -3.50 0.70 4.68
CA LEU A 57 -3.36 -0.75 4.87
C LEU A 57 -2.14 -1.09 5.73
N PHE A 58 -1.03 -0.39 5.52
CA PHE A 58 0.18 -0.52 6.33
C PHE A 58 -0.07 -0.17 7.80
N LEU A 59 -0.76 0.94 8.08
CA LEU A 59 -1.11 1.32 9.44
C LEU A 59 -2.05 0.29 10.09
N MET A 60 -3.08 -0.17 9.37
CA MET A 60 -3.98 -1.22 9.87
C MET A 60 -3.23 -2.53 10.15
N LEU A 61 -2.23 -2.87 9.33
CA LEU A 61 -1.37 -4.02 9.56
C LEU A 61 -0.56 -3.90 10.85
N ILE A 62 0.07 -2.74 11.09
CA ILE A 62 0.81 -2.50 12.34
C ILE A 62 -0.11 -2.71 13.54
N VAL A 63 -1.30 -2.09 13.52
CA VAL A 63 -2.29 -2.26 14.60
C VAL A 63 -2.66 -3.74 14.77
N SER A 64 -2.92 -4.46 13.68
CA SER A 64 -3.26 -5.89 13.73
C SER A 64 -2.13 -6.73 14.35
N ILE A 65 -0.88 -6.43 14.04
CA ILE A 65 0.30 -7.15 14.58
C ILE A 65 0.47 -6.85 16.07
N MET A 66 0.26 -5.59 16.47
CA MET A 66 0.28 -5.21 17.89
C MET A 66 -0.81 -5.93 18.67
N LEU A 67 -2.02 -6.06 18.13
CA LEU A 67 -3.09 -6.83 18.76
C LEU A 67 -2.73 -8.30 18.93
N ILE A 68 -2.11 -8.93 17.91
CA ILE A 68 -1.59 -10.31 18.02
C ILE A 68 -0.54 -10.40 19.14
N ALA A 69 0.41 -9.47 19.17
CA ALA A 69 1.49 -9.47 20.16
C ALA A 69 0.95 -9.33 21.58
N ILE A 70 0.06 -8.36 21.82
CA ILE A 70 -0.54 -8.14 23.14
C ILE A 70 -1.40 -9.34 23.54
N GLN A 71 -2.24 -9.87 22.65
CA GLN A 71 -3.06 -11.04 22.93
C GLN A 71 -2.22 -12.28 23.29
N THR A 72 -1.03 -12.41 22.69
CA THR A 72 -0.11 -13.52 22.97
C THR A 72 0.55 -13.40 24.35
N VAL A 73 0.83 -12.16 24.80
CA VAL A 73 1.52 -11.90 26.08
C VAL A 73 0.55 -11.77 27.25
N ASN A 74 -0.59 -11.11 27.04
CA ASN A 74 -1.58 -10.81 28.07
C ASN A 74 -2.99 -10.74 27.43
N SER A 75 -3.68 -11.87 27.40
CA SER A 75 -5.03 -11.97 26.86
C SER A 75 -6.07 -11.24 27.73
N ASP A 76 -5.87 -11.20 29.05
CA ASP A 76 -6.78 -10.53 30.00
C ASP A 76 -6.91 -9.04 29.70
N PHE A 77 -5.80 -8.37 29.35
CA PHE A 77 -5.81 -6.96 28.99
C PHE A 77 -6.71 -6.68 27.77
N VAL A 78 -6.54 -7.48 26.71
CA VAL A 78 -7.30 -7.30 25.46
C VAL A 78 -8.77 -7.62 25.67
N ASN A 79 -9.08 -8.70 26.40
CA ASN A 79 -10.44 -9.05 26.76
C ASN A 79 -11.11 -7.95 27.59
N GLY A 80 -10.40 -7.36 28.57
CA GLY A 80 -10.91 -6.22 29.35
C GLY A 80 -11.17 -4.96 28.52
N VAL A 81 -10.34 -4.67 27.53
CA VAL A 81 -10.58 -3.59 26.57
C VAL A 81 -11.81 -3.87 25.70
N LEU A 82 -11.99 -5.11 25.22
CA LEU A 82 -13.16 -5.52 24.44
C LEU A 82 -14.48 -5.40 25.22
N VAL A 83 -14.46 -5.74 26.50
CA VAL A 83 -15.63 -5.61 27.39
C VAL A 83 -15.98 -4.14 27.62
N SER A 84 -14.97 -3.33 27.98
CA SER A 84 -15.18 -1.92 28.31
C SER A 84 -15.59 -1.07 27.11
N VAL A 85 -14.96 -1.28 25.94
CA VAL A 85 -15.25 -0.52 24.72
C VAL A 85 -16.41 -1.11 23.93
N GLY A 86 -16.47 -2.45 23.82
CA GLY A 86 -17.46 -3.16 23.02
C GLY A 86 -18.79 -3.40 23.72
N LYS A 87 -18.90 -3.10 25.03
CA LYS A 87 -20.06 -3.42 25.88
C LYS A 87 -20.47 -4.90 25.76
N ILE A 88 -19.50 -5.78 25.52
CA ILE A 88 -19.71 -7.22 25.37
C ILE A 88 -19.81 -7.81 26.77
N ASN A 89 -20.83 -8.64 27.00
CA ASN A 89 -21.01 -9.32 28.29
C ASN A 89 -19.88 -10.35 28.50
N ASP A 90 -19.21 -10.33 29.65
CA ASP A 90 -18.03 -11.17 29.96
C ASP A 90 -18.25 -12.66 29.67
N LYS A 91 -19.48 -13.15 29.85
CA LYS A 91 -19.85 -14.56 29.61
C LYS A 91 -19.90 -14.97 28.12
N LYS A 92 -19.75 -14.02 27.18
CA LYS A 92 -19.79 -14.25 25.73
C LYS A 92 -18.46 -13.99 25.04
N LEU A 93 -17.38 -13.74 25.79
CA LEU A 93 -16.07 -13.54 25.20
C LEU A 93 -15.61 -14.82 24.46
N PRO A 94 -15.17 -14.70 23.21
CA PRO A 94 -14.51 -15.83 22.54
C PRO A 94 -13.26 -16.21 23.33
N GLY A 95 -12.99 -17.51 23.47
CA GLY A 95 -11.79 -17.98 24.15
C GLY A 95 -10.52 -17.38 23.52
N ASP A 96 -9.45 -17.22 24.30
CA ASP A 96 -8.24 -16.50 23.89
C ASP A 96 -7.64 -16.99 22.56
N GLN A 97 -7.68 -18.30 22.32
CA GLN A 97 -7.24 -18.93 21.07
C GLN A 97 -8.11 -18.53 19.87
N LEU A 98 -9.42 -18.39 20.06
CA LEU A 98 -10.35 -17.97 19.01
C LEU A 98 -10.19 -16.48 18.67
N LEU A 99 -9.91 -15.64 19.67
CA LEU A 99 -9.59 -14.24 19.45
C LEU A 99 -8.27 -14.08 18.69
N LEU A 100 -7.25 -14.84 19.10
CA LEU A 100 -5.94 -14.87 18.43
C LEU A 100 -6.05 -15.36 16.99
N LEU A 101 -6.85 -16.40 16.73
CA LEU A 101 -7.17 -16.88 15.39
C LEU A 101 -7.80 -15.76 14.53
N THR A 102 -8.76 -15.03 15.11
CA THR A 102 -9.45 -13.94 14.42
C THR A 102 -8.48 -12.82 14.04
N PHE A 103 -7.61 -12.40 14.95
CA PHE A 103 -6.58 -11.40 14.65
C PHE A 103 -5.55 -11.91 13.63
N GLY A 104 -5.16 -13.18 13.71
CA GLY A 104 -4.27 -13.82 12.74
C GLY A 104 -4.85 -13.78 11.32
N ILE A 105 -6.11 -14.18 11.15
CA ILE A 105 -6.81 -14.13 9.86
C ILE A 105 -6.95 -12.69 9.37
N ALA A 106 -7.37 -11.76 10.25
CA ALA A 106 -7.52 -10.35 9.87
C ALA A 106 -6.19 -9.75 9.40
N SER A 107 -5.10 -10.00 10.13
CA SER A 107 -3.75 -9.55 9.75
C SER A 107 -3.32 -10.16 8.42
N PHE A 108 -3.55 -11.46 8.21
CA PHE A 108 -3.22 -12.13 6.95
C PHE A 108 -3.96 -11.52 5.76
N VAL A 109 -5.29 -11.31 5.87
CA VAL A 109 -6.09 -10.68 4.81
C VAL A 109 -5.62 -9.25 4.53
N LEU A 110 -5.33 -8.47 5.58
CA LEU A 110 -4.78 -7.13 5.43
C LEU A 110 -3.43 -7.16 4.69
N PHE A 111 -2.58 -8.15 4.95
CA PHE A 111 -1.29 -8.29 4.29
C PHE A 111 -1.45 -8.62 2.81
N VAL A 112 -2.37 -9.52 2.45
CA VAL A 112 -2.71 -9.80 1.05
C VAL A 112 -3.22 -8.54 0.33
N LYS A 113 -4.08 -7.74 0.98
CA LYS A 113 -4.56 -6.48 0.38
C LYS A 113 -3.44 -5.44 0.25
N TYR A 114 -2.53 -5.40 1.22
CA TYR A 114 -1.37 -4.53 1.21
C TYR A 114 -0.41 -4.87 0.06
N THR A 115 -0.09 -6.16 -0.15
CA THR A 115 0.77 -6.58 -1.26
C THR A 115 0.13 -6.25 -2.61
N GLN A 116 -1.19 -6.46 -2.75
CA GLN A 116 -1.96 -6.07 -3.95
C GLN A 116 -1.85 -4.56 -4.22
N ALA A 117 -2.00 -3.71 -3.20
CA ALA A 117 -1.88 -2.26 -3.33
C ALA A 117 -0.46 -1.84 -3.75
N CYS A 118 0.58 -2.51 -3.22
CA CYS A 118 1.96 -2.25 -3.63
C CYS A 118 2.20 -2.58 -5.11
N PHE A 119 1.74 -3.74 -5.57
CA PHE A 119 1.87 -4.14 -6.98
C PHE A 119 1.09 -3.22 -7.93
N PHE A 120 -0.13 -2.84 -7.54
CA PHE A 120 -0.96 -1.96 -8.35
C PHE A 120 -0.34 -0.57 -8.51
N ALA A 121 0.20 0.01 -7.43
CA ALA A 121 0.92 1.28 -7.50
C ALA A 121 2.13 1.20 -8.44
N ASP A 122 2.92 0.12 -8.37
CA ASP A 122 4.06 -0.08 -9.27
C ASP A 122 3.66 -0.17 -10.75
N MET A 123 2.58 -0.90 -11.05
CA MET A 123 2.07 -1.00 -12.42
C MET A 123 1.60 0.37 -12.94
N LEU A 124 0.87 1.13 -12.13
CA LEU A 124 0.43 2.48 -12.47
C LEU A 124 1.60 3.43 -12.73
N TYR A 125 2.66 3.38 -11.91
CA TYR A 125 3.87 4.17 -12.16
C TYR A 125 4.50 3.85 -13.52
N LYS A 126 4.60 2.56 -13.90
CA LYS A 126 5.12 2.16 -15.21
C LYS A 126 4.22 2.64 -16.34
N TYR A 127 2.90 2.53 -16.18
CA TYR A 127 1.92 2.93 -17.17
C TYR A 127 1.88 4.45 -17.40
N ILE A 128 1.92 5.25 -16.33
CA ILE A 128 2.02 6.71 -16.43
C ILE A 128 3.33 7.08 -17.15
N SER A 129 4.44 6.42 -16.80
CA SER A 129 5.72 6.65 -17.48
C SER A 129 5.67 6.33 -18.98
N SER A 130 4.90 5.31 -19.42
CA SER A 130 4.73 5.05 -20.85
C SER A 130 3.89 6.12 -21.54
N ILE A 131 2.82 6.63 -20.89
CA ILE A 131 2.02 7.72 -21.44
C ILE A 131 2.84 9.01 -21.54
N GLU A 132 3.69 9.32 -20.55
CA GLU A 132 4.60 10.47 -20.59
C GLU A 132 5.54 10.40 -21.79
N VAL A 133 6.11 9.22 -22.08
CA VAL A 133 6.99 9.04 -23.24
C VAL A 133 6.25 9.29 -24.54
N GLU A 134 5.01 8.84 -24.66
CA GLU A 134 4.20 9.09 -25.86
C GLU A 134 3.77 10.55 -26.00
N LEU A 135 3.37 11.21 -24.91
CA LEU A 135 3.03 12.63 -24.90
C LEU A 135 4.24 13.51 -25.23
N ASN A 136 5.41 13.24 -24.66
CA ASN A 136 6.60 14.04 -24.93
C ASN A 136 7.14 13.87 -26.36
N LYS A 137 6.80 12.77 -27.07
CA LYS A 137 7.08 12.66 -28.51
C LYS A 137 6.28 13.67 -29.34
N LEU A 138 5.08 14.05 -28.88
CA LEU A 138 4.24 15.06 -29.54
C LEU A 138 4.71 16.49 -29.21
N PHE A 139 5.45 16.67 -28.12
CA PHE A 139 5.99 17.95 -27.65
C PHE A 139 7.51 17.89 -27.38
N PRO A 140 8.34 17.68 -28.42
CA PRO A 140 9.76 17.38 -28.26
C PRO A 140 10.59 18.53 -27.68
N THR A 141 10.08 19.77 -27.73
CA THR A 141 10.80 20.97 -27.32
C THR A 141 10.62 21.33 -25.84
N THR A 142 9.68 20.71 -25.12
CA THR A 142 9.19 21.28 -23.85
C THR A 142 9.16 20.34 -22.66
N ASN A 143 9.34 19.02 -22.80
CA ASN A 143 9.29 18.04 -21.69
C ASN A 143 8.15 18.33 -20.68
N LEU A 144 7.01 18.82 -21.17
CA LEU A 144 5.91 19.36 -20.36
C LEU A 144 5.24 18.29 -19.51
N PHE A 145 5.29 17.03 -19.96
CA PHE A 145 4.60 15.91 -19.33
C PHE A 145 5.59 15.08 -18.52
N THR A 146 5.82 15.53 -17.28
CA THR A 146 6.57 14.79 -16.26
C THR A 146 5.77 14.81 -14.96
N PHE A 147 5.22 13.66 -14.55
CA PHE A 147 4.39 13.51 -13.36
C PHE A 147 5.14 13.82 -12.07
N GLU A 148 6.39 13.37 -12.03
CA GLU A 148 7.40 13.91 -11.13
C GLU A 148 8.31 14.75 -12.02
N GLY A 149 8.17 16.07 -11.95
CA GLY A 149 8.97 17.00 -12.74
C GLY A 149 10.46 16.67 -12.70
N ASP A 150 11.24 17.08 -13.70
CA ASP A 150 12.70 16.88 -13.74
C ASP A 150 13.43 17.39 -12.48
N PHE A 151 12.79 18.25 -11.70
CA PHE A 151 13.21 18.73 -10.38
C PHE A 151 13.10 17.64 -9.28
N TYR A 152 12.04 16.81 -9.29
CA TYR A 152 11.86 15.69 -8.36
C TYR A 152 12.73 14.47 -8.71
N LYS A 153 13.01 14.23 -10.00
CA LYS A 153 13.83 13.11 -10.48
C LYS A 153 15.32 13.23 -10.09
N ARG A 154 15.86 14.45 -10.02
CA ARG A 154 17.31 14.66 -9.82
C ARG A 154 17.78 14.58 -8.37
N GLU A 155 17.00 15.03 -7.39
CA GLU A 155 17.46 15.09 -5.98
C GLU A 155 16.80 14.07 -5.02
N LYS A 156 15.67 13.43 -5.39
CA LYS A 156 14.92 12.52 -4.49
C LYS A 156 14.81 11.05 -4.93
N SER A 157 15.57 10.62 -5.95
CA SER A 157 15.55 9.22 -6.40
C SER A 157 15.93 8.23 -5.27
N PHE A 158 16.83 8.64 -4.37
CA PHE A 158 17.28 7.83 -3.25
C PHE A 158 16.17 7.63 -2.20
N TYR A 159 15.55 8.71 -1.71
CA TYR A 159 14.48 8.62 -0.71
C TYR A 159 13.27 7.83 -1.23
N ARG A 160 12.86 8.06 -2.48
CA ARG A 160 11.79 7.28 -3.10
C ARG A 160 12.14 5.79 -3.20
N ARG A 161 13.39 5.48 -3.57
CA ARG A 161 13.89 4.10 -3.62
C ARG A 161 13.93 3.47 -2.24
N ILE A 162 14.36 4.19 -1.20
CA ILE A 162 14.34 3.73 0.19
C ILE A 162 12.91 3.44 0.64
N ILE A 163 11.97 4.36 0.43
CA ILE A 163 10.58 4.16 0.86
C ILE A 163 9.97 2.95 0.16
N SER A 164 10.21 2.80 -1.14
CA SER A 164 9.77 1.63 -1.90
C SER A 164 10.42 0.34 -1.39
N PHE A 165 11.71 0.38 -1.08
CA PHE A 165 12.45 -0.74 -0.49
C PHE A 165 11.93 -1.11 0.89
N PHE A 166 11.62 -0.12 1.73
CA PHE A 166 11.09 -0.33 3.06
C PHE A 166 9.78 -1.10 3.01
N TYR A 167 8.82 -0.62 2.21
CA TYR A 167 7.51 -1.24 2.09
C TYR A 167 7.56 -2.64 1.46
N LYS A 168 8.42 -2.85 0.46
CA LYS A 168 8.47 -4.14 -0.28
C LYS A 168 9.38 -5.18 0.35
N ARG A 169 10.37 -4.79 1.16
CA ARG A 169 11.42 -5.69 1.65
C ARG A 169 11.56 -5.64 3.16
N ILE A 170 11.80 -4.46 3.73
CA ILE A 170 12.08 -4.33 5.17
C ILE A 170 10.85 -4.74 5.98
N PHE A 171 9.68 -4.16 5.69
CA PHE A 171 8.47 -4.45 6.46
C PHE A 171 8.05 -5.93 6.40
N PRO A 172 7.95 -6.58 5.22
CA PRO A 172 7.65 -8.00 5.16
C PRO A 172 8.71 -8.87 5.84
N ALA A 173 9.99 -8.47 5.82
CA ALA A 173 11.04 -9.20 6.54
C ALA A 173 10.86 -9.09 8.07
N ILE A 174 10.51 -7.91 8.58
CA ILE A 174 10.16 -7.71 9.99
C ILE A 174 8.94 -8.57 10.37
N LEU A 175 7.90 -8.57 9.52
CA LEU A 175 6.72 -9.40 9.72
C LEU A 175 7.07 -10.88 9.73
N LEU A 176 7.94 -11.33 8.82
CA LEU A 176 8.40 -12.72 8.80
C LEU A 176 9.13 -13.10 10.08
N ALA A 177 10.02 -12.24 10.58
CA ALA A 177 10.72 -12.44 11.84
C ALA A 177 9.73 -12.51 13.02
N PHE A 178 8.74 -11.61 13.06
CA PHE A 178 7.67 -11.62 14.06
C PHE A 178 6.88 -12.93 14.05
N LEU A 179 6.42 -13.38 12.87
CA LEU A 179 5.67 -14.63 12.71
C LEU A 179 6.51 -15.85 13.12
N SER A 180 7.81 -15.85 12.78
CA SER A 180 8.74 -16.92 13.15
C SER A 180 8.92 -17.01 14.66
N LEU A 181 9.13 -15.85 15.30
CA LEU A 181 9.27 -15.75 16.75
C LEU A 181 8.00 -16.22 17.46
N LYS A 182 6.83 -15.75 17.00
CA LYS A 182 5.53 -16.18 17.52
C LYS A 182 5.36 -17.70 17.45
N LEU A 183 5.61 -18.30 16.29
CA LEU A 183 5.48 -19.76 16.09
C LEU A 183 6.46 -20.53 16.99
N TYR A 184 7.70 -20.05 17.12
CA TYR A 184 8.69 -20.66 18.01
C TYR A 184 8.23 -20.67 19.48
N PHE A 185 7.74 -19.52 19.97
CA PHE A 185 7.25 -19.43 21.35
C PHE A 185 6.00 -20.29 21.59
N GLU A 186 5.05 -20.33 20.65
CA GLU A 186 3.88 -21.19 20.82
C GLU A 186 4.24 -22.68 20.86
N ILE A 187 5.15 -23.14 20.01
CA ILE A 187 5.54 -24.57 19.98
C ILE A 187 6.28 -24.95 21.27
N HIS A 188 7.16 -24.08 21.77
CA HIS A 188 8.01 -24.41 22.93
C HIS A 188 7.29 -24.31 24.28
N TYR A 189 6.32 -23.40 24.41
CA TYR A 189 5.63 -23.13 25.67
C TYR A 189 4.17 -23.62 25.70
N ALA A 190 3.69 -24.29 24.64
CA ALA A 190 2.35 -24.89 24.64
C ALA A 190 2.24 -25.98 25.70
N LYS A 191 1.31 -25.80 26.64
CA LYS A 191 0.98 -26.79 27.68
C LYS A 191 -0.10 -27.79 27.24
N LEU A 192 -0.96 -27.41 26.29
CA LEU A 192 -2.09 -28.22 25.83
C LEU A 192 -2.32 -28.01 24.32
N TYR A 193 -2.57 -29.11 23.61
CA TYR A 193 -2.86 -29.12 22.17
C TYR A 193 -4.36 -29.30 21.95
N ASP A 194 -5.08 -28.18 21.88
CA ASP A 194 -6.51 -28.16 21.52
C ASP A 194 -6.68 -27.97 20.00
N VAL A 195 -7.85 -28.30 19.45
CA VAL A 195 -8.23 -28.10 18.04
C VAL A 195 -8.03 -26.64 17.62
N TYR A 196 -8.41 -25.69 18.47
CA TYR A 196 -8.20 -24.26 18.21
C TYR A 196 -6.72 -23.89 18.11
N PHE A 197 -5.85 -24.51 18.92
CA PHE A 197 -4.40 -24.30 18.84
C PHE A 197 -3.84 -24.77 17.50
N ILE A 198 -4.28 -25.94 17.02
CA ILE A 198 -3.85 -26.50 15.73
C ILE A 198 -4.29 -25.57 14.58
N ILE A 199 -5.55 -25.14 14.57
CA ILE A 199 -6.09 -24.26 13.53
C ILE A 199 -5.36 -22.91 13.53
N THR A 200 -5.13 -22.31 14.70
CA THR A 200 -4.38 -21.06 14.84
C THR A 200 -2.99 -21.21 14.26
N ASN A 201 -2.22 -22.23 14.66
CA ASN A 201 -0.88 -22.46 14.13
C ASN A 201 -0.87 -22.66 12.62
N LEU A 202 -1.83 -23.40 12.07
CA LEU A 202 -1.96 -23.58 10.63
C LEU A 202 -2.15 -22.25 9.90
N VAL A 203 -3.00 -21.35 10.41
CA VAL A 203 -3.18 -20.00 9.83
C VAL A 203 -1.86 -19.21 9.85
N PHE A 204 -1.13 -19.22 10.96
CA PHE A 204 0.14 -18.51 11.08
C PHE A 204 1.23 -19.12 10.17
N ILE A 205 1.24 -20.44 9.96
CA ILE A 205 2.13 -21.10 9.00
C ILE A 205 1.80 -20.69 7.56
N VAL A 206 0.52 -20.69 7.17
CA VAL A 206 0.10 -20.24 5.84
C VAL A 206 0.46 -18.77 5.62
N TYR A 207 0.25 -17.94 6.64
CA TYR A 207 0.65 -16.53 6.61
C TYR A 207 2.17 -16.39 6.42
N TRP A 208 2.97 -17.13 7.21
CA TRP A 208 4.42 -17.15 7.11
C TRP A 208 4.91 -17.57 5.70
N LEU A 209 4.31 -18.62 5.13
CA LEU A 209 4.62 -19.09 3.78
C LEU A 209 4.30 -18.01 2.74
N TYR A 210 3.14 -17.36 2.85
CA TYR A 210 2.76 -16.30 1.92
C TYR A 210 3.73 -15.11 1.96
N VAL A 211 4.13 -14.66 3.16
CA VAL A 211 5.11 -13.57 3.33
C VAL A 211 6.47 -13.98 2.73
N THR A 212 6.89 -15.23 2.93
CA THR A 212 8.13 -15.77 2.36
C THR A 212 8.10 -15.76 0.83
N VAL A 213 7.01 -16.25 0.22
CA VAL A 213 6.82 -16.22 -1.23
C VAL A 213 6.84 -14.79 -1.76
N TYR A 214 6.18 -13.86 -1.06
CA TYR A 214 6.18 -12.44 -1.42
C TYR A 214 7.61 -11.85 -1.41
N LEU A 215 8.43 -12.18 -0.41
CA LEU A 215 9.81 -11.72 -0.31
C LEU A 215 10.74 -12.33 -1.36
N ILE A 216 10.57 -13.61 -1.69
CA ILE A 216 11.43 -14.27 -2.69
C ILE A 216 11.10 -13.76 -4.09
N ARG A 217 9.85 -13.38 -4.35
CA ARG A 217 9.43 -12.83 -5.63
C ARG A 217 10.20 -11.52 -5.91
N LYS A 218 10.86 -11.47 -7.07
CA LYS A 218 11.59 -10.29 -7.55
C LYS A 218 10.64 -9.25 -8.12
#